data_AF-A0A4R1S5F1-F1
#
_entry.id   AF-A0A4R1S5F1-F1
#
_cell.length_a   1.000
_cell.length_b   1.000
_cell.length_c   1.000
_cell.angle_alpha   90.00
_cell.angle_beta   90.00
_cell.angle_gamma   90.00
#
_symmetry.space_group_name_H-M   'P 1'
#
loop_
_entity.id
_entity.type
_entity.pdbx_description
1 polymer ?
#
loop_
_entity_poly.entity_id
_entity_poly.type
_entity_poly.pdbx_seq_one_letter_code
_entity_poly.pdbx_strand_id
1 'polypeptide(L)'
;MEDYQTFVHFMRRLGEFPLAKIVAGVGLWLLKLLFGPVFRPVYGTVILLWLADFATGFYHARANPAIVPESRRLYHGLVKLGIYLLLLILGNFCSQTELTIVIQTIIEAFIILTESYSILENIQKICVLKGWPAPLIDQIMKTIRGRLGELEEKQNDKI
;
A
#
# COMPACT_ATOMS: atom_id res chain seq x y z
N MET A 1 -33.01 -7.77 -3.06
CA MET A 1 -33.57 -6.82 -2.08
C MET A 1 -33.50 -7.36 -0.66
N GLU A 2 -33.70 -8.66 -0.42
CA GLU A 2 -33.54 -9.31 0.89
C GLU A 2 -32.13 -9.19 1.50
N ASP A 3 -31.07 -9.36 0.70
CA ASP A 3 -29.69 -9.25 1.20
C ASP A 3 -29.35 -7.84 1.71
N TYR A 4 -29.87 -6.82 1.03
CA TYR A 4 -29.67 -5.42 1.44
C TYR A 4 -30.38 -5.13 2.76
N GLN A 5 -31.61 -5.61 2.94
CA GLN A 5 -32.34 -5.46 4.20
C GLN A 5 -31.68 -6.23 5.34
N THR A 6 -31.14 -7.42 5.05
CA THR A 6 -30.39 -8.24 6.01
C THR A 6 -29.09 -7.55 6.44
N PHE A 7 -28.35 -6.98 5.49
CA PHE A 7 -27.16 -6.17 5.77
C PHE A 7 -27.48 -4.93 6.61
N VAL A 8 -28.53 -4.18 6.25
CA VAL A 8 -28.95 -2.98 7.00
C VAL A 8 -29.38 -3.37 8.42
N HIS A 9 -30.14 -4.45 8.59
CA HIS A 9 -30.55 -4.95 9.90
C HIS A 9 -29.35 -5.40 10.75
N PHE A 10 -28.38 -6.09 10.14
CA PHE A 10 -27.12 -6.46 10.79
C PHE A 10 -26.33 -5.23 11.24
N MET A 11 -26.15 -4.23 10.36
CA MET A 11 -25.45 -2.98 10.69
C MET A 11 -26.13 -2.20 11.82
N ARG A 12 -27.47 -2.17 11.83
CA ARG A 12 -28.26 -1.51 12.89
C ARG A 12 -28.03 -2.19 14.23
N ARG A 13 -28.10 -3.52 14.24
CA ARG A 13 -27.87 -4.33 15.44
C ARG A 13 -26.43 -4.24 15.93
N LEU A 14 -25.46 -4.19 15.02
CA LEU A 14 -24.04 -3.99 15.33
C LEU A 14 -23.80 -2.63 16.00
N GLY A 15 -24.53 -1.58 15.57
CA GLY A 15 -24.55 -0.28 16.21
C GLY A 15 -25.26 -0.22 17.58
N GLU A 16 -26.07 -1.22 17.93
CA GLU A 16 -26.75 -1.30 19.23
C GLU A 16 -25.90 -2.03 20.29
N PHE A 17 -24.94 -2.87 19.87
CA PHE A 17 -24.07 -3.58 20.80
C PHE A 17 -23.12 -2.61 21.54
N PRO A 18 -23.20 -2.51 22.88
CA PRO A 18 -22.30 -1.66 23.66
C PRO A 18 -20.82 -2.02 23.45
N LEU A 19 -20.55 -3.32 23.28
CA LEU A 19 -19.21 -3.84 23.05
C LEU A 19 -18.63 -3.37 21.70
N ALA A 20 -19.45 -3.30 20.65
CA ALA A 20 -19.03 -2.77 19.36
C ALA A 20 -18.66 -1.28 19.44
N LYS A 21 -19.42 -0.50 20.22
CA LYS A 21 -19.11 0.93 20.48
C LYS A 21 -17.83 1.10 21.30
N ILE A 22 -17.60 0.25 22.31
CA ILE A 22 -16.37 0.26 23.11
C ILE A 22 -15.17 -0.07 22.20
N VAL A 23 -15.26 -1.12 21.40
CA VAL A 23 -14.19 -1.50 20.45
C VAL A 23 -13.94 -0.39 19.44
N ALA A 24 -14.99 0.21 18.87
CA ALA A 24 -14.85 1.34 17.96
C ALA A 24 -14.24 2.57 18.64
N GLY A 25 -14.65 2.88 19.87
CA GLY A 25 -14.10 3.98 20.67
C GLY A 25 -12.63 3.79 21.01
N VAL A 26 -12.23 2.58 21.44
CA VAL A 26 -10.83 2.21 21.67
C VAL A 26 -10.04 2.26 20.36
N GLY A 27 -10.62 1.78 19.26
CA GLY A 27 -9.98 1.84 17.93
C GLY A 27 -9.75 3.28 17.47
N LEU A 28 -10.75 4.15 17.59
CA LEU A 28 -10.62 5.58 17.26
C LEU A 28 -9.61 6.28 18.19
N TRP A 29 -9.59 5.93 19.47
CA TRP A 29 -8.61 6.44 20.43
C TRP A 29 -7.18 6.03 20.07
N LEU A 30 -6.96 4.76 19.72
CA LEU A 30 -5.67 4.25 19.25
C LEU A 30 -5.24 4.93 17.95
N LEU A 31 -6.15 5.09 16.99
CA LEU A 31 -5.87 5.79 15.74
C LEU A 31 -5.47 7.25 15.99
N LYS A 32 -6.18 7.95 16.89
CA LYS A 32 -5.84 9.31 17.29
C LYS A 32 -4.46 9.39 17.98
N LEU A 33 -4.12 8.39 18.79
CA LEU A 33 -2.82 8.32 19.46
C LEU A 33 -1.68 8.10 18.47
N LEU A 34 -1.88 7.25 17.46
CA LEU A 34 -0.85 6.87 16.50
C LEU A 34 -0.68 7.88 15.36
N PHE A 35 -1.78 8.43 14.85
CA PHE A 35 -1.80 9.30 13.67
C PHE A 35 -2.12 10.76 13.98
N GLY A 36 -2.29 11.09 15.27
CA GLY A 36 -2.63 12.44 15.72
C GLY A 36 -4.12 12.79 15.56
N PRO A 37 -4.48 14.05 15.85
CA PRO A 37 -5.88 14.50 15.91
C PRO A 37 -6.56 14.60 14.53
N VAL A 38 -5.78 14.65 13.43
CA VAL A 38 -6.30 14.82 12.07
C VAL A 38 -5.72 13.72 11.19
N PHE A 39 -6.60 12.91 10.60
CA PHE A 39 -6.19 11.90 9.62
C PHE A 39 -5.68 12.60 8.35
N ARG A 40 -4.38 12.51 8.08
CA ARG A 40 -3.78 13.12 6.89
C ARG A 40 -4.20 12.37 5.63
N PRO A 41 -4.54 13.07 4.52
CA PRO A 41 -4.89 12.43 3.25
C PRO A 41 -3.86 11.41 2.76
N VAL A 42 -2.57 11.66 3.05
CA VAL A 42 -1.46 10.79 2.66
C VAL A 42 -1.60 9.36 3.21
N TYR A 43 -2.16 9.19 4.42
CA TYR A 43 -2.34 7.88 5.03
C TYR A 43 -3.38 7.07 4.25
N GLY A 44 -4.44 7.75 3.80
CA GLY A 44 -5.42 7.18 2.89
C GLY A 44 -4.79 6.79 1.54
N THR A 45 -3.94 7.65 0.99
CA THR A 45 -3.20 7.37 -0.26
C THR A 45 -2.34 6.12 -0.14
N VAL A 46 -1.57 5.97 0.95
CA VAL A 46 -0.73 4.78 1.16
C VAL A 46 -1.56 3.51 1.25
N ILE A 47 -2.70 3.54 1.97
CA ILE A 47 -3.60 2.39 2.05
C ILE A 47 -4.18 2.04 0.67
N LEU A 48 -4.61 3.04 -0.10
CA LEU A 48 -5.17 2.83 -1.44
C LEU A 48 -4.13 2.28 -2.42
N LEU A 49 -2.91 2.81 -2.39
CA LEU A 49 -1.80 2.32 -3.20
C LEU A 49 -1.45 0.87 -2.83
N TRP A 50 -1.36 0.56 -1.54
CA TRP A 50 -1.13 -0.81 -1.08
C TRP A 50 -2.25 -1.77 -1.52
N LEU A 51 -3.51 -1.36 -1.43
CA LEU A 51 -4.64 -2.16 -1.92
C LEU A 51 -4.56 -2.38 -3.44
N ALA A 52 -4.18 -1.36 -4.20
CA ALA A 52 -4.01 -1.46 -5.65
C ALA A 52 -2.83 -2.37 -6.02
N ASP A 53 -1.69 -2.25 -5.34
CA ASP A 53 -0.52 -3.11 -5.52
C ASP A 53 -0.87 -4.57 -5.21
N PHE A 54 -1.52 -4.79 -4.08
CA PHE A 54 -1.95 -6.11 -3.66
C PHE A 54 -2.97 -6.73 -4.64
N ALA A 55 -3.97 -5.96 -5.08
CA ALA A 55 -4.97 -6.42 -6.03
C ALA A 55 -4.35 -6.75 -7.40
N THR A 56 -3.46 -5.91 -7.92
CA THR A 56 -2.78 -6.14 -9.20
C THR A 56 -1.84 -7.34 -9.14
N GLY A 57 -1.06 -7.48 -8.05
CA GLY A 57 -0.20 -8.63 -7.81
C GLY A 57 -0.98 -9.94 -7.65
N PHE A 58 -2.07 -9.92 -6.88
CA PHE A 58 -2.95 -11.09 -6.71
C PHE A 58 -3.63 -11.49 -8.02
N TYR A 59 -4.15 -10.51 -8.77
CA TYR A 59 -4.76 -10.76 -10.07
C TYR A 59 -3.76 -11.38 -11.05
N HIS A 60 -2.53 -10.86 -11.14
CA HIS A 60 -1.50 -11.45 -11.98
C HIS A 60 -1.19 -12.90 -11.58
N ALA A 61 -1.02 -13.17 -10.27
CA ALA A 61 -0.77 -14.51 -9.78
C ALA A 61 -1.91 -15.49 -10.10
N ARG A 62 -3.16 -15.03 -10.03
CA ARG A 62 -4.33 -15.86 -10.37
C ARG A 62 -4.52 -16.05 -11.87
N ALA A 63 -4.20 -15.06 -12.68
CA ALA A 63 -4.36 -15.11 -14.14
C ALA A 63 -3.25 -15.94 -14.82
N ASN A 64 -2.13 -16.15 -14.14
CA ASN A 64 -1.00 -16.89 -14.68
C ASN A 64 -1.08 -18.38 -14.28
N PRO A 65 -1.32 -19.31 -15.23
CA PRO A 65 -1.43 -20.74 -14.93
C PRO A 65 -0.13 -21.37 -14.43
N ALA A 66 1.02 -20.70 -14.59
CA ALA A 66 2.32 -21.17 -14.10
C ALA A 66 2.63 -20.76 -12.65
N ILE A 67 1.78 -19.95 -12.01
CA ILE A 67 2.01 -19.43 -10.66
C ILE A 67 0.93 -19.98 -9.72
N VAL A 68 1.34 -20.79 -8.74
CA VAL A 68 0.44 -21.18 -7.64
C VAL A 68 0.37 -20.03 -6.63
N PRO A 69 -0.83 -19.56 -6.24
CA PRO A 69 -0.95 -18.53 -5.20
C PRO A 69 -0.44 -19.06 -3.86
N GLU A 70 0.72 -18.58 -3.42
CA GLU A 70 1.32 -18.97 -2.15
C GLU A 70 0.94 -18.01 -1.01
N SER A 71 0.57 -18.57 0.15
CA SER A 71 0.26 -17.81 1.38
C SER A 71 1.43 -16.94 1.86
N ARG A 72 2.67 -17.32 1.54
CA ARG A 72 3.87 -16.52 1.82
C ARG A 72 3.84 -15.15 1.15
N ARG A 73 3.24 -15.01 -0.03
CA ARG A 73 3.14 -13.71 -0.73
C ARG A 73 2.13 -12.78 -0.04
N LEU A 74 1.04 -13.35 0.48
CA LEU A 74 0.07 -12.60 1.30
C LEU A 74 0.72 -12.07 2.58
N TYR A 75 1.52 -12.91 3.25
CA TYR A 75 2.26 -12.51 4.43
C TYR A 75 3.25 -11.37 4.14
N HIS A 76 4.01 -11.44 3.04
CA HIS A 76 4.90 -10.35 2.64
C HIS A 76 4.15 -9.04 2.40
N GLY A 77 2.97 -9.08 1.77
CA GLY A 77 2.13 -7.90 1.59
C GLY A 77 1.69 -7.26 2.92
N LEU A 78 1.35 -8.09 3.92
CA LEU A 78 1.01 -7.63 5.27
C LEU A 78 2.21 -7.05 6.01
N VAL A 79 3.40 -7.68 5.90
CA VAL A 79 4.63 -7.15 6.50
C VAL A 79 4.99 -5.79 5.88
N LYS A 80 4.86 -5.66 4.55
CA LYS A 80 5.08 -4.39 3.82
C LYS A 80 4.18 -3.28 4.38
N LEU A 81 2.88 -3.56 4.54
CA LEU A 81 1.93 -2.62 5.15
C LEU A 81 2.32 -2.28 6.59
N GLY A 82 2.71 -3.26 7.39
CA GLY A 82 3.17 -3.04 8.77
C GLY A 82 4.38 -2.10 8.84
N ILE A 83 5.35 -2.27 7.95
CA ILE A 83 6.53 -1.39 7.86
C ILE A 83 6.11 0.03 7.47
N TYR A 84 5.21 0.20 6.50
CA TYR A 84 4.74 1.53 6.10
C TYR A 84 3.95 2.22 7.20
N LEU A 85 3.06 1.51 7.87
CA LEU A 85 2.34 2.05 9.02
C LEU A 85 3.32 2.48 10.12
N LEU A 86 4.33 1.67 10.42
CA LEU A 86 5.36 2.02 11.39
C LEU A 86 6.13 3.29 10.99
N LEU A 87 6.56 3.38 9.72
CA LEU A 87 7.28 4.56 9.21
C LEU A 87 6.42 5.83 9.27
N LEU A 88 5.14 5.74 8.91
CA LEU A 88 4.20 6.86 8.96
C LEU A 88 3.93 7.31 10.40
N ILE A 89 3.80 6.35 11.33
CA ILE A 89 3.65 6.63 12.76
C ILE A 89 4.92 7.33 13.28
N LEU A 90 6.10 6.76 13.01
CA LEU A 90 7.38 7.32 13.46
C LEU A 90 7.58 8.74 12.94
N GLY A 91 7.36 8.97 11.65
CA GLY A 91 7.57 10.31 11.12
C GLY A 91 6.48 11.30 11.56
N ASN A 92 5.25 10.86 11.87
CA ASN A 92 4.25 11.68 12.56
C ASN A 92 4.67 12.07 13.99
N PHE A 93 5.24 11.12 14.76
CA PHE A 93 5.81 11.42 16.08
C PHE A 93 6.97 12.39 16.00
N CYS A 94 7.80 12.26 14.96
CA CYS A 94 8.94 13.13 14.75
C CYS A 94 8.54 14.53 14.28
N SER A 95 7.40 14.71 13.59
CA SER A 95 7.00 15.97 12.92
C SER A 95 6.58 17.12 13.86
N GLN A 96 7.39 17.44 14.86
CA GLN A 96 7.13 18.53 15.83
C GLN A 96 7.78 19.87 15.45
N THR A 97 8.68 19.85 14.46
CA THR A 97 9.40 21.01 13.92
C THR A 97 9.34 21.02 12.39
N GLU A 98 9.61 22.16 11.76
CA GLU A 98 9.59 22.25 10.29
C GLU A 98 10.56 21.26 9.62
N LEU A 99 11.76 21.08 10.17
CA LEU A 99 12.74 20.11 9.66
C LEU A 99 12.20 18.68 9.70
N THR A 100 11.48 18.33 10.75
CA THR A 100 10.90 16.99 10.89
C THR A 100 9.65 16.77 10.02
N ILE A 101 8.94 17.84 9.63
CA ILE A 101 7.86 17.77 8.63
C ILE A 101 8.44 17.42 7.25
N VAL A 102 9.62 17.95 6.92
CA VAL A 102 10.33 17.60 5.68
C VAL A 102 10.71 16.11 5.68
N ILE A 103 11.25 15.60 6.79
CA ILE A 103 11.56 14.17 6.93
C ILE A 103 10.31 13.30 6.73
N GLN A 104 9.19 13.67 7.35
CA GLN A 104 7.91 12.98 7.17
C GLN A 104 7.47 12.99 5.70
N THR A 105 7.56 14.14 5.02
CA THR A 105 7.25 14.25 3.59
C THR A 105 8.14 13.35 2.72
N ILE A 106 9.42 13.22 3.06
CA ILE A 106 10.36 12.34 2.34
C ILE A 106 9.96 10.87 2.53
N ILE A 107 9.62 10.46 3.75
CA ILE A 107 9.14 9.09 4.04
C ILE A 107 7.87 8.80 3.25
N GLU A 108 6.90 9.71 3.29
CA GLU A 108 5.63 9.59 2.56
C GLU A 108 5.87 9.47 1.05
N ALA A 109 6.72 10.32 0.48
CA ALA A 109 7.08 10.29 -0.93
C ALA A 109 7.79 8.98 -1.31
N PHE A 110 8.70 8.49 -0.47
CA PHE A 110 9.39 7.22 -0.69
C PHE A 110 8.42 6.04 -0.75
N ILE A 111 7.46 5.97 0.18
CA ILE A 111 6.42 4.93 0.19
C ILE A 111 5.59 5.01 -1.10
N ILE A 112 5.09 6.20 -1.45
CA ILE A 112 4.27 6.42 -2.64
C ILE A 112 5.01 6.00 -3.92
N LEU A 113 6.28 6.40 -4.06
CA LEU A 113 7.10 6.03 -5.23
C LEU A 113 7.32 4.53 -5.33
N THR A 114 7.59 3.88 -4.20
CA THR A 114 7.82 2.43 -4.13
C THR A 114 6.55 1.65 -4.52
N GLU A 115 5.39 2.04 -3.99
CA GLU A 115 4.11 1.41 -4.34
C GLU A 115 3.75 1.68 -5.80
N SER A 116 3.94 2.90 -6.29
CA SER A 116 3.64 3.25 -7.68
C SER A 116 4.48 2.42 -8.66
N TYR A 117 5.76 2.22 -8.37
CA TYR A 117 6.63 1.35 -9.16
C TYR A 117 6.15 -0.10 -9.14
N SER A 118 5.81 -0.63 -7.97
CA SER A 118 5.31 -2.01 -7.80
C SER A 118 4.01 -2.25 -8.59
N ILE A 119 3.08 -1.28 -8.56
CA ILE A 119 1.85 -1.30 -9.36
C ILE A 119 2.17 -1.33 -10.85
N LEU A 120 3.05 -0.44 -11.33
CA LEU A 120 3.44 -0.39 -12.75
C LEU A 120 4.06 -1.70 -13.21
N GLU A 121 4.91 -2.31 -12.37
CA GLU A 121 5.51 -3.61 -12.65
C GLU A 121 4.45 -4.72 -12.76
N ASN A 122 3.48 -4.75 -11.85
CA ASN A 122 2.39 -5.73 -11.88
C ASN A 122 1.48 -5.53 -13.10
N ILE A 123 1.16 -4.28 -13.47
CA ILE A 123 0.41 -3.98 -14.68
C ILE A 123 1.17 -4.44 -15.93
N GLN A 124 2.48 -4.16 -16.02
CA GLN A 124 3.30 -4.61 -17.14
C GLN A 124 3.27 -6.14 -17.28
N LYS A 125 3.44 -6.86 -16.18
CA LYS A 125 3.35 -8.33 -16.16
C LYS A 125 2.00 -8.84 -16.65
N ILE A 126 0.90 -8.18 -16.26
CA ILE A 126 -0.46 -8.52 -16.74
C ILE A 126 -0.59 -8.26 -18.25
N CYS A 127 -0.10 -7.13 -18.74
CA CYS A 127 -0.14 -6.78 -20.16
C CYS A 127 0.63 -7.81 -20.99
N VAL A 128 1.84 -8.17 -20.57
CA VAL A 128 2.65 -9.21 -21.23
C VAL A 128 1.92 -10.56 -21.23
N LEU A 129 1.37 -10.98 -20.08
CA LEU A 129 0.63 -12.24 -19.96
C LEU A 129 -0.59 -12.31 -20.90
N LYS A 130 -1.27 -11.18 -21.10
CA LYS A 130 -2.46 -11.10 -21.97
C LYS A 130 -2.16 -10.75 -23.43
N GLY A 131 -0.89 -10.49 -23.77
CA GLY A 131 -0.51 -9.98 -25.10
C GLY A 131 -1.09 -8.60 -25.41
N TRP A 132 -1.35 -7.78 -24.39
CA TRP A 132 -1.87 -6.43 -24.57
C TRP A 132 -0.71 -5.44 -24.77
N PRO A 133 -0.73 -4.62 -25.83
CA PRO A 133 0.31 -3.62 -26.05
C PRO A 133 0.22 -2.51 -25.00
N ALA A 134 1.31 -2.24 -24.29
CA ALA A 134 1.40 -1.21 -23.26
C ALA A 134 2.66 -0.33 -23.43
N PRO A 135 2.82 0.36 -24.57
CA PRO A 135 4.08 1.01 -24.96
C PRO A 135 4.54 2.10 -23.98
N LEU A 136 3.61 2.81 -23.33
CA LEU A 136 3.93 3.82 -22.32
C LEU A 136 4.51 3.18 -21.05
N ILE A 137 3.90 2.09 -20.58
CA ILE A 137 4.36 1.38 -19.38
C ILE A 137 5.71 0.74 -19.67
N ASP A 138 5.89 0.15 -20.85
CA ASP A 138 7.15 -0.44 -21.27
C ASP A 138 8.29 0.58 -21.34
N GLN A 139 8.03 1.78 -21.88
CA GLN A 139 9.01 2.87 -21.90
C GLN A 139 9.38 3.32 -20.48
N ILE A 140 8.39 3.58 -19.62
CA ILE A 140 8.62 4.00 -18.23
C ILE A 140 9.44 2.94 -17.48
N MET A 141 9.04 1.67 -17.58
CA MET A 141 9.74 0.57 -16.91
C MET A 141 11.16 0.37 -17.44
N LYS A 142 11.38 0.54 -18.75
CA LYS A 142 12.72 0.47 -19.36
C LYS A 142 13.63 1.58 -18.85
N THR A 143 13.13 2.81 -18.75
CA THR A 143 13.90 3.93 -18.21
C THR A 143 14.25 3.71 -16.74
N ILE A 144 13.30 3.26 -15.92
CA ILE A 144 13.54 3.01 -14.49
C ILE A 144 14.57 1.90 -14.30
N ARG A 145 14.42 0.77 -15.00
CA ARG A 145 15.36 -0.36 -14.92
C ARG A 145 16.76 -0.01 -15.41
N GLY A 146 16.86 0.77 -16.49
CA GLY A 146 18.15 1.25 -16.99
C GLY A 146 18.90 2.08 -15.94
N ARG A 147 18.19 2.99 -15.25
CA ARG A 147 18.78 3.80 -14.17
C ARG A 147 19.18 2.96 -12.95
N LEU A 148 18.40 1.95 -12.59
CA LEU A 148 18.73 1.05 -11.47
C LEU A 148 20.00 0.25 -11.78
N GLY A 149 20.11 -0.31 -13.00
CA GLY A 149 21.31 -1.05 -13.42
C GLY A 149 22.58 -0.19 -13.43
N GLU A 150 22.50 1.05 -13.92
CA GLU A 150 23.62 2.01 -13.88
C GLU A 150 24.12 2.32 -12.46
N LEU A 151 23.21 2.28 -11.48
CA LEU A 151 23.55 2.53 -10.07
C LEU A 151 24.20 1.31 -9.42
N GLU A 152 23.71 0.10 -9.74
CA GLU A 152 24.28 -1.17 -9.27
C GLU A 152 25.71 -1.38 -9.80
N GLU A 153 25.96 -1.12 -11.09
CA GLU A 153 27.31 -1.21 -11.68
C GLU A 153 28.30 -0.24 -11.01
N LYS A 154 27.91 1.03 -10.84
CA LYS A 154 28.76 2.04 -10.16
C LYS A 154 29.06 1.72 -8.69
N GLN A 155 28.22 0.92 -8.05
CA GLN A 155 28.39 0.51 -6.67
C GLN A 155 29.35 -0.69 -6.57
N ASN A 156 29.30 -1.61 -7.54
CA ASN A 156 30.25 -2.73 -7.64
C ASN A 156 31.66 -2.28 -8.07
N ASP A 157 31.78 -1.23 -8.90
CA ASP A 157 33.10 -0.67 -9.29
C ASP A 157 33.84 0.06 -8.15
N LYS A 158 33.17 0.29 -7.01
CA LYS A 158 33.74 0.99 -5.83
C LYS A 158 34.12 0.06 -4.68
N ILE A 159 33.95 -1.26 -4.84
CA ILE A 159 34.31 -2.31 -3.86
C ILE A 159 35.52 -3.08 -4.38
#